data_AF-W9T182-F1
#
_entry.id   AF-W9T182-F1
#
_cell.length_a   1.000
_cell.length_b   1.000
_cell.length_c   1.000
_cell.angle_alpha   90.00
_cell.angle_beta   90.00
_cell.angle_gamma   90.00
#
_symmetry.space_group_name_H-M   'P 1'
#
loop_
_entity.id
_entity.type
_entity.pdbx_description
1 polymer ?
#
loop_
_entity_poly.entity_id
_entity_poly.type
_entity_poly.pdbx_seq_one_letter_code
_entity_poly.pdbx_strand_id
1 'polypeptide(L)' 'MKDFASLLGSDPLLDFDALPGDTEQRLSLLCHWVVQLSERQQPFALRLPAGTIGPDSGQAHLDACLRALALHGVAAEDAR' A
#
# COMPACT_ATOMS: atom_id res chain seq x y z
N MET A 1 -3.80 -14.60 -13.83
CA MET A 1 -3.75 -14.58 -12.35
C MET A 1 -2.43 -13.94 -11.97
N LYS A 2 -2.35 -12.64 -11.75
CA LYS A 2 -3.11 -11.93 -10.72
C LYS A 2 -3.27 -10.47 -11.14
N ASP A 3 -4.49 -10.10 -11.40
CA ASP A 3 -4.96 -8.78 -11.80
C ASP A 3 -4.84 -7.83 -10.59
N PHE A 4 -3.61 -7.45 -10.24
CA PHE A 4 -3.33 -6.60 -9.07
C PHE A 4 -3.44 -5.12 -9.34
N ALA A 5 -3.33 -4.76 -10.61
CA ALA A 5 -3.70 -3.45 -11.09
C ALA A 5 -4.66 -3.74 -12.23
N SER A 6 -5.96 -3.86 -11.93
CA SER A 6 -6.96 -3.70 -12.98
C SER A 6 -6.83 -2.26 -13.50
N LEU A 7 -5.90 -2.09 -14.45
CA LEU A 7 -5.60 -0.87 -15.19
C LEU A 7 -6.72 -0.61 -16.19
N LEU A 8 -7.93 -0.35 -15.70
CA LEU A 8 -9.05 0.07 -16.54
C LEU A 8 -9.90 1.09 -15.76
N GLY A 9 -9.36 2.31 -15.60
CA GLY A 9 -10.17 3.52 -15.41
C GLY A 9 -10.79 3.78 -14.04
N SER A 10 -10.49 2.99 -13.01
CA SER A 10 -10.88 3.30 -11.63
C SER A 10 -9.72 2.94 -10.70
N ASP A 11 -9.53 3.78 -9.70
CA ASP A 11 -8.28 4.06 -8.98
C ASP A 11 -7.49 2.81 -8.51
N PRO A 12 -6.15 2.79 -8.62
CA PRO A 12 -5.33 1.66 -8.18
C PRO A 12 -5.54 1.33 -6.70
N LEU A 13 -5.89 0.08 -6.40
CA LEU A 13 -6.04 -0.46 -5.06
C LEU A 13 -4.83 -1.35 -4.72
N LEU A 14 -4.06 -0.91 -3.73
CA LEU A 14 -2.93 -1.62 -3.15
C LEU A 14 -3.40 -2.50 -2.00
N ASP A 15 -3.62 -3.78 -2.27
CA ASP A 15 -4.14 -4.74 -1.27
C ASP A 15 -3.03 -5.61 -0.68
N PHE A 16 -2.77 -5.46 0.62
CA PHE A 16 -1.75 -6.22 1.34
C PHE A 16 -2.10 -7.70 1.51
N ASP A 17 -3.37 -8.02 1.74
CA ASP A 17 -3.84 -9.39 1.96
C ASP A 17 -3.80 -10.19 0.65
N ALA A 18 -4.16 -9.52 -0.44
CA ALA A 18 -4.12 -10.09 -1.75
C ALA A 18 -2.70 -10.34 -2.24
N LEU A 19 -1.64 -9.67 -1.74
CA LEU A 19 -0.26 -9.93 -2.16
C LEU A 19 0.23 -11.32 -1.67
N PRO A 20 0.90 -12.14 -2.51
CA PRO A 20 1.53 -13.37 -2.04
C PRO A 20 2.94 -13.07 -1.50
N GLY A 21 3.46 -13.94 -0.65
CA GLY A 21 4.82 -13.83 -0.09
C GLY A 21 4.86 -13.35 1.34
N ASP A 22 6.08 -13.14 1.84
CA ASP A 22 6.37 -12.72 3.23
C ASP A 22 6.02 -11.25 3.47
N THR A 23 5.78 -10.92 4.74
CA THR A 23 5.43 -9.56 5.17
C THR A 23 6.44 -8.51 4.66
N GLU A 24 7.74 -8.81 4.71
CA GLU A 24 8.80 -7.92 4.21
C GLU A 24 8.68 -7.62 2.71
N GLN A 25 8.39 -8.65 1.90
CA GLN A 25 8.23 -8.48 0.45
C GLN A 25 7.00 -7.64 0.13
N ARG A 26 5.88 -7.90 0.83
CA ARG A 26 4.63 -7.15 0.67
C ARG A 26 4.82 -5.69 1.04
N LEU A 27 5.45 -5.41 2.19
CA LEU A 27 5.73 -4.05 2.64
C LEU A 27 6.64 -3.29 1.67
N SER A 28 7.70 -3.94 1.18
CA SER A 28 8.61 -3.32 0.20
C SER A 28 7.88 -2.97 -1.10
N LEU A 29 7.05 -3.89 -1.61
CA LEU A 29 6.22 -3.65 -2.79
C LEU A 29 5.26 -2.48 -2.57
N LEU A 30 4.48 -2.50 -1.48
CA LEU A 30 3.49 -1.47 -1.20
C LEU A 30 4.13 -0.10 -1.02
N CYS A 31 5.24 -0.02 -0.28
CA CYS A 31 6.00 1.22 -0.12
C CYS A 31 6.44 1.77 -1.48
N HIS A 32 6.98 0.91 -2.35
CA HIS A 32 7.38 1.30 -3.70
C HIS A 32 6.20 1.84 -4.52
N TRP A 33 5.04 1.18 -4.48
CA TRP A 33 3.84 1.63 -5.20
C TRP A 33 3.27 2.94 -4.64
N VAL A 34 3.20 3.09 -3.32
CA VAL A 34 2.74 4.32 -2.65
C VAL A 34 3.56 5.52 -3.12
N VAL A 35 4.89 5.38 -3.17
CA VAL A 35 5.79 6.43 -3.68
C VAL A 35 5.55 6.67 -5.16
N GLN A 36 5.55 5.64 -5.99
CA GLN A 36 5.34 5.78 -7.44
C GLN A 36 4.01 6.44 -7.81
N LEU A 37 2.92 6.09 -7.11
CA LEU A 37 1.60 6.67 -7.35
C LEU A 37 1.52 8.11 -6.85
N SER A 38 2.15 8.41 -5.70
CA SER A 38 2.29 9.76 -5.19
C SER A 38 3.10 10.66 -6.14
N GLU A 39 4.20 10.15 -6.72
CA GLU A 39 4.99 10.87 -7.74
C GLU A 39 4.15 11.21 -8.98
N ARG A 40 3.24 10.31 -9.35
CA ARG A 40 2.30 10.49 -10.46
C ARG A 40 1.08 11.34 -10.08
N GLN A 41 0.97 11.80 -8.82
CA GLN A 41 -0.22 12.46 -8.26
C GLN A 41 -1.51 11.67 -8.50
N GLN A 42 -1.38 10.35 -8.64
CA GLN A 42 -2.46 9.48 -9.03
C GLN A 42 -3.19 9.00 -7.76
N PRO A 43 -4.52 9.11 -7.69
CA PRO A 43 -5.26 8.66 -6.51
C PRO A 43 -5.17 7.15 -6.38
N PHE A 44 -4.90 6.68 -5.17
CA PHE A 44 -4.78 5.26 -4.88
C PHE A 44 -5.34 4.93 -3.52
N ALA A 45 -5.80 3.69 -3.36
CA ALA A 45 -6.26 3.17 -2.09
C ALA A 45 -5.25 2.14 -1.57
N LEU A 46 -4.96 2.17 -0.27
CA LEU A 46 -4.13 1.20 0.43
C LEU A 46 -5.01 0.41 1.38
N ARG A 47 -5.07 -0.91 1.19
CA ARG A 47 -5.78 -1.83 2.07
C ARG A 47 -4.79 -2.64 2.87
N LEU A 48 -4.85 -2.47 4.18
CA LEU A 48 -4.05 -3.19 5.15
C LEU A 48 -4.99 -3.97 6.08
N PRO A 49 -4.50 -5.03 6.75
CA PRO A 49 -5.30 -5.69 7.78
C PRO A 49 -5.65 -4.76 8.96
N ALA A 50 -4.89 -3.69 9.18
CA ALA A 50 -5.25 -2.65 10.17
C ALA A 50 -6.38 -1.71 9.70
N GLY A 51 -6.69 -1.65 8.40
CA GLY A 51 -7.70 -0.76 7.84
C GLY A 51 -7.42 -0.37 6.39
N THR A 52 -8.41 0.25 5.76
CA THR A 52 -8.31 0.78 4.38
C THR A 52 -8.15 2.29 4.42
N ILE A 53 -7.22 2.81 3.63
CA ILE A 53 -6.89 4.23 3.48
C ILE A 53 -7.09 4.60 2.00
N GLY A 54 -7.84 5.65 1.68
CA GLY A 54 -8.08 6.09 0.30
C GLY A 54 -9.33 5.50 -0.39
N PRO A 55 -9.55 5.80 -1.70
CA PRO A 55 -8.60 6.38 -2.64
C PRO A 55 -8.40 7.90 -2.46
N ASP A 56 -7.14 8.34 -2.37
CA ASP A 56 -6.77 9.77 -2.29
C ASP A 56 -5.35 9.99 -2.85
N SER A 57 -5.00 11.23 -3.25
CA SER A 57 -3.65 11.60 -3.74
C SER A 57 -2.93 12.62 -2.84
N GLY A 58 -3.54 13.00 -1.71
CA GLY A 58 -3.04 14.08 -0.87
C GLY A 58 -1.81 13.70 -0.06
N GLN A 59 -1.06 14.71 0.39
CA GLN A 59 0.06 14.52 1.32
C GLN A 59 -0.38 13.83 2.62
N ALA A 60 -1.60 14.12 3.09
CA ALA A 60 -2.18 13.45 4.26
C ALA A 60 -2.40 11.95 4.03
N HIS A 61 -2.75 11.56 2.80
CA HIS A 61 -2.90 10.16 2.42
C HIS A 61 -1.53 9.46 2.39
N LEU A 62 -0.51 10.09 1.80
CA LEU A 62 0.86 9.57 1.82
C LEU A 62 1.37 9.36 3.25
N ASP A 63 1.21 10.34 4.15
CA ASP A 63 1.63 10.21 5.56
C ASP A 63 0.88 9.08 6.27
N ALA A 64 -0.44 8.97 6.07
CA ALA A 64 -1.24 7.90 6.64
C ALA A 64 -0.79 6.51 6.14
N CYS A 65 -0.52 6.38 4.83
CA CYS A 65 -0.01 5.15 4.21
C CYS A 65 1.37 4.78 4.77
N LEU A 66 2.31 5.74 4.83
CA LEU A 66 3.65 5.52 5.38
C LEU A 66 3.60 5.15 6.87
N ARG A 67 2.77 5.82 7.67
CA ARG A 67 2.56 5.46 9.09
C ARG A 67 2.02 4.05 9.24
N ALA A 68 1.02 3.68 8.45
CA ALA A 68 0.42 2.35 8.52
C ALA A 68 1.43 1.27 8.10
N LEU A 69 2.20 1.52 7.03
CA LEU A 69 3.30 0.64 6.61
C LEU A 69 4.39 0.51 7.69
N ALA A 70 4.77 1.61 8.34
CA ALA A 70 5.77 1.59 9.41
C ALA A 70 5.28 0.82 10.65
N LEU A 71 4.01 0.97 11.04
CA LEU A 71 3.40 0.19 12.13
C LEU A 71 3.38 -1.32 11.81
N HIS A 72 3.07 -1.67 10.56
CA HIS A 72 3.11 -3.06 10.11
C HIS A 72 4.54 -3.62 9.99
N GLY A 73 5.51 -2.81 9.57
CA GLY A 73 6.92 -3.18 9.48
C GLY A 73 7.55 -3.42 10.84
N VAL A 74 7.34 -2.52 11.81
CA VAL A 74 7.89 -2.67 13.16
C VAL A 74 7.30 -3.88 13.88
N ALA A 75 6.00 -4.14 13.72
CA ALA A 75 5.38 -5.35 14.28
C ALA A 75 5.91 -6.65 13.65
N ALA A 76 6.42 -6.61 12.42
CA ALA A 76 7.04 -7.76 11.78
C ALA A 76 8.52 -7.93 12.18
N GLU A 77 9.24 -6.83 12.38
CA GLU A 77 10.67 -6.82 12.75
C GLU A 77 10.91 -7.22 14.21
N ASP A 78 9.97 -6.93 15.12
CA ASP A 78 10.02 -7.33 16.54
C ASP A 78 9.91 -8.86 16.75
N ALA A 79 9.44 -9.59 15.72
CA ALA A 79 9.30 -11.04 15.76
C ALA A 79 10.57 -11.82 15.32
N ARG A 80 11.72 -11.14 15.14
CA ARG A 80 12.96 -11.72 14.60
C ARG A 80 14.03 -12.04 15.66
#